data_AF-A0A956K9U7-F1
#
_entry.id   AF-A0A956K9U7-F1
#
_cell.length_a   1.000
_cell.length_b   1.000
_cell.length_c   1.000
_cell.angle_alpha   90.00
_cell.angle_beta   90.00
_cell.angle_gamma   90.00
#
_symmetry.space_group_name_H-M   'P 1'
#
loop_
_entity.id
_entity.type
_entity.pdbx_description
1 polymer ?
#
loop_
_entity_poly.entity_id
_entity_poly.type
_entity_poly.pdbx_seq_one_letter_code
_entity_poly.pdbx_strand_id
1 'polypeptide(L)'
;MIDPETTERLRQLYQNLGDKPLWPDDPRYVDLFTEPSLQALDPVERLAIRIRFSSIESSQLFSGHRGTGKSTQLRRLVRELERDPRYKVVLCDMEDFLPMTDAVDEVDFLLGAAGALAESLAAPELLGKDPSTDYWSRFVGWLKGQRIEVKELGLDAKVPVGPGVSFNVKANLKSDAEFRKRVRERMKLHQGAFRAEVH
;
A
#
# COMPACT_ATOMS: atom_id res chain seq x y z
N MET A 1 29.91 -1.92 -37.26
CA MET A 1 29.90 -0.89 -36.20
C MET A 1 28.51 -0.34 -36.13
N ILE A 2 27.94 -0.23 -34.93
CA ILE A 2 26.68 0.49 -34.71
C ILE A 2 27.00 1.98 -34.90
N ASP A 3 26.15 2.73 -35.60
CA ASP A 3 26.36 4.16 -35.79
C ASP A 3 26.15 4.95 -34.48
N PRO A 4 26.76 6.14 -34.35
CA PRO A 4 26.70 6.91 -33.10
C PRO A 4 25.28 7.27 -32.63
N GLU A 5 24.34 7.49 -33.56
CA GLU A 5 22.95 7.82 -33.22
C GLU A 5 22.23 6.60 -32.65
N THR A 6 22.40 5.43 -33.26
CA THR A 6 21.85 4.18 -32.74
C THR A 6 22.46 3.83 -31.38
N THR A 7 23.77 4.04 -31.17
CA THR A 7 24.40 3.85 -29.86
C THR A 7 23.77 4.74 -28.79
N GLU A 8 23.52 6.02 -29.10
CA GLU A 8 22.89 6.96 -28.17
C GLU A 8 21.44 6.57 -27.85
N ARG A 9 20.66 6.15 -28.85
CA ARG A 9 19.29 5.63 -28.64
C ARG A 9 19.28 4.37 -27.76
N LEU A 10 20.20 3.43 -27.99
CA LEU A 10 20.33 2.22 -27.17
C LEU A 10 20.74 2.55 -25.74
N ARG A 11 21.62 3.54 -25.54
CA ARG A 11 22.01 4.02 -24.22
C ARG A 11 20.80 4.59 -23.47
N GLN A 12 19.99 5.42 -24.13
CA GLN A 12 18.76 5.97 -23.55
C GLN A 12 17.75 4.87 -23.22
N LEU A 13 17.55 3.91 -24.13
CA LEU A 13 16.69 2.75 -23.87
C LEU A 13 17.15 1.98 -22.63
N TYR A 14 18.44 1.63 -22.57
CA TYR A 14 19.02 0.91 -21.43
C TYR A 14 18.83 1.66 -20.11
N GLN A 15 19.09 2.97 -20.09
CA GLN A 15 18.89 3.80 -18.90
C GLN A 15 17.42 3.91 -18.48
N ASN A 16 16.48 3.74 -19.42
CA ASN A 16 15.05 3.76 -19.15
C ASN A 16 14.49 2.41 -18.68
N LEU A 17 15.23 1.31 -18.84
CA LEU A 17 14.88 -0.02 -18.32
C LEU A 17 15.05 -0.05 -16.80
N GLY A 18 14.08 0.50 -16.08
CA GLY A 18 13.98 0.40 -14.62
C GLY A 18 12.87 -0.54 -14.21
N ASP A 19 13.11 -1.38 -13.20
CA ASP A 19 12.07 -2.19 -12.54
C ASP A 19 11.25 -1.30 -11.60
N LYS A 20 10.41 -0.45 -12.20
CA LYS A 20 9.48 0.38 -11.46
C LYS A 20 8.13 0.44 -12.17
N PRO A 21 7.02 0.43 -11.41
CA PRO A 21 5.72 0.61 -12.00
C PRO A 21 5.59 2.01 -12.62
N LEU A 22 4.86 2.08 -13.73
CA LEU A 22 4.63 3.32 -14.46
C LEU A 22 3.24 3.87 -14.15
N TRP A 23 3.12 5.19 -14.17
CA TRP A 23 1.82 5.84 -14.21
C TRP A 23 1.35 5.99 -15.66
N PRO A 24 0.04 6.07 -15.93
CA PRO A 24 -0.47 6.22 -17.30
C PRO A 24 -0.02 7.50 -18.00
N ASP A 25 0.32 8.54 -17.24
CA ASP A 25 0.87 9.81 -17.72
C ASP A 25 2.40 9.79 -17.92
N ASP A 26 3.08 8.69 -17.58
CA ASP A 26 4.50 8.52 -17.86
C ASP A 26 4.73 8.38 -19.38
N PRO A 27 5.62 9.17 -20.00
CA PRO A 27 5.89 9.09 -21.45
C PRO A 27 6.35 7.71 -21.94
N ARG A 28 6.82 6.84 -21.04
CA ARG A 28 7.27 5.48 -21.34
C ARG A 28 6.14 4.46 -21.28
N TYR A 29 4.96 4.85 -20.78
CA TYR A 29 3.79 3.99 -20.73
C TYR A 29 3.15 3.87 -22.13
N VAL A 30 2.82 2.65 -22.52
CA VAL A 30 2.14 2.35 -23.78
C VAL A 30 0.86 1.58 -23.45
N ASP A 31 -0.30 2.14 -23.81
CA ASP A 31 -1.58 1.47 -23.63
C ASP A 31 -1.85 0.50 -24.78
N LEU A 32 -1.56 -0.77 -24.54
CA LEU A 32 -1.75 -1.87 -25.50
C LEU A 32 -3.24 -2.14 -25.81
N PHE A 33 -4.17 -1.70 -24.96
CA PHE A 33 -5.60 -1.98 -25.11
C PHE A 33 -6.33 -0.92 -25.94
N THR A 34 -5.59 0.06 -26.48
CA THR A 34 -6.08 0.96 -27.54
C THR A 34 -6.30 0.22 -28.87
N GLU A 35 -5.63 -0.90 -29.07
CA GLU A 35 -5.83 -1.79 -30.21
C GLU A 35 -7.20 -2.49 -30.12
N PRO A 36 -8.09 -2.34 -31.12
CA PRO A 36 -9.45 -2.90 -31.07
C PRO A 36 -9.51 -4.41 -30.83
N SER A 37 -8.50 -5.15 -31.30
CA SER A 37 -8.39 -6.60 -31.12
C SER A 37 -8.10 -7.03 -29.68
N LEU A 38 -7.51 -6.13 -28.88
CA LEU A 38 -7.13 -6.39 -27.49
C LEU A 38 -8.08 -5.75 -26.50
N GLN A 39 -8.88 -4.77 -26.91
CA GLN A 39 -9.77 -4.01 -26.03
C GLN A 39 -10.71 -4.89 -25.20
N ALA A 40 -11.27 -5.96 -25.79
CA ALA A 40 -12.16 -6.89 -25.08
C ALA A 40 -11.46 -7.70 -23.97
N LEU A 41 -10.12 -7.74 -23.98
CA LEU A 41 -9.28 -8.46 -23.03
C LEU A 41 -8.71 -7.54 -21.93
N ASP A 42 -9.07 -6.25 -21.94
CA ASP A 42 -8.51 -5.26 -21.02
C ASP A 42 -8.84 -5.61 -19.55
N PRO A 43 -7.84 -5.99 -18.75
CA PRO A 43 -8.06 -6.33 -17.35
C PRO A 43 -8.50 -5.12 -16.52
N VAL A 44 -8.05 -3.90 -16.87
CA VAL A 44 -8.40 -2.70 -16.10
C VAL A 44 -9.87 -2.38 -16.29
N GLU A 45 -10.37 -2.41 -17.52
CA GLU A 45 -11.79 -2.15 -17.79
C GLU A 45 -12.68 -3.18 -17.07
N ARG A 46 -12.27 -4.46 -17.08
CA ARG A 46 -12.99 -5.52 -16.36
C ARG A 46 -13.04 -5.29 -14.85
N LEU A 47 -11.91 -4.90 -14.24
CA LEU A 47 -11.85 -4.57 -12.82
C LEU A 47 -12.73 -3.35 -12.50
N ALA A 48 -12.65 -2.32 -13.34
CA ALA A 48 -13.40 -1.08 -13.18
C ALA A 48 -14.91 -1.30 -13.28
N ILE A 49 -15.39 -2.04 -14.29
CA ILE A 49 -16.81 -2.43 -14.42
C ILE A 49 -17.30 -3.14 -13.15
N ARG A 50 -16.52 -4.08 -12.62
CA ARG A 50 -16.90 -4.83 -11.42
C ARG A 50 -16.98 -3.94 -10.17
N ILE A 51 -16.10 -2.95 -10.04
CA ILE A 51 -16.18 -1.94 -8.98
C ILE A 51 -17.45 -1.09 -9.17
N ARG A 52 -17.67 -0.59 -10.39
CA ARG A 52 -18.79 0.30 -10.74
C ARG A 52 -20.15 -0.36 -10.53
N PHE A 53 -20.27 -1.67 -10.80
CA PHE A 53 -21.54 -2.40 -10.73
C PHE A 53 -21.79 -3.05 -9.36
N SER A 54 -20.82 -3.04 -8.45
CA SER A 54 -21.02 -3.58 -7.11
C SER A 54 -22.00 -2.69 -6.32
N SER A 55 -22.96 -3.30 -5.65
CA SER A 55 -23.96 -2.59 -4.83
C SER A 55 -23.51 -2.34 -3.40
N ILE A 56 -22.50 -3.05 -2.90
CA ILE A 56 -22.02 -2.96 -1.52
C ILE A 56 -20.48 -2.95 -1.53
N GLU A 57 -19.87 -4.13 -1.52
CA GLU A 57 -18.42 -4.33 -1.45
C GLU A 57 -18.00 -5.33 -2.52
N SER A 58 -16.84 -5.11 -3.13
CA SER A 58 -16.25 -6.07 -4.06
C SER A 58 -14.79 -6.31 -3.70
N SER A 59 -14.39 -7.58 -3.70
CA SER A 59 -12.99 -7.98 -3.60
C SER A 59 -12.60 -8.68 -4.90
N GLN A 60 -11.42 -8.31 -5.42
CA GLN A 60 -10.93 -8.78 -6.71
C GLN A 60 -9.45 -9.13 -6.57
N LEU A 61 -9.07 -10.30 -7.06
CA LEU A 61 -7.69 -10.74 -7.12
C LEU A 61 -7.12 -10.49 -8.51
N PHE A 62 -6.11 -9.64 -8.60
CA PHE A 62 -5.35 -9.40 -9.83
C PHE A 62 -3.96 -10.03 -9.71
N SER A 63 -3.82 -11.26 -10.22
CA SER A 63 -2.63 -12.09 -10.06
C SER A 63 -1.83 -12.24 -11.37
N GLY A 64 -0.57 -12.66 -11.23
CA GLY A 64 0.36 -12.87 -12.34
C GLY A 64 1.82 -12.85 -11.87
N HIS A 65 2.74 -13.31 -12.71
CA HIS A 65 4.17 -13.41 -12.38
C HIS A 65 4.80 -12.04 -12.05
N ARG A 66 5.92 -12.04 -11.30
CA ARG A 66 6.69 -10.81 -11.04
C ARG A 66 7.14 -10.19 -12.38
N GLY A 67 7.11 -8.87 -12.48
CA GLY A 67 7.51 -8.14 -13.70
C GLY A 67 6.47 -8.08 -14.82
N THR A 68 5.29 -8.69 -14.69
CA THR A 68 4.24 -8.63 -15.74
C THR A 68 3.47 -7.30 -15.80
N GLY A 69 3.91 -6.25 -15.10
CA GLY A 69 3.28 -4.93 -15.13
C GLY A 69 2.01 -4.78 -14.29
N LYS A 70 1.72 -5.69 -13.35
CA LYS A 70 0.50 -5.62 -12.50
C LYS A 70 0.36 -4.28 -11.79
N SER A 71 1.42 -3.83 -11.12
CA SER A 71 1.44 -2.56 -10.38
C SER A 71 1.29 -1.34 -11.29
N THR A 72 1.68 -1.44 -12.58
CA THR A 72 1.41 -0.43 -13.62
C THR A 72 -0.07 -0.43 -14.01
N GLN A 73 -0.67 -1.60 -14.24
CA GLN A 73 -2.10 -1.70 -14.57
C GLN A 73 -3.00 -1.27 -13.40
N LEU A 74 -2.62 -1.51 -12.14
CA LEU A 74 -3.34 -0.97 -10.98
C LEU A 74 -3.28 0.57 -10.92
N ARG A 75 -2.16 1.20 -11.29
CA ARG A 75 -2.06 2.67 -11.43
C ARG A 75 -2.94 3.20 -12.56
N ARG A 76 -3.09 2.44 -13.64
CA ARG A 76 -4.07 2.73 -14.70
C ARG A 76 -5.50 2.64 -14.20
N LEU A 77 -5.82 1.61 -13.41
CA LEU A 77 -7.13 1.49 -12.77
C LEU A 77 -7.44 2.68 -11.83
N VAL A 78 -6.45 3.14 -11.06
CA VAL A 78 -6.58 4.35 -10.23
C VAL A 78 -7.04 5.53 -11.08
N ARG A 79 -6.30 5.85 -12.16
CA ARG A 79 -6.65 6.95 -13.06
C ARG A 79 -8.00 6.77 -13.75
N GLU A 80 -8.34 5.55 -14.14
CA GLU A 80 -9.62 5.23 -14.80
C GLU A 80 -10.80 5.49 -13.86
N LEU A 81 -10.71 5.07 -12.59
CA LEU A 81 -11.75 5.29 -11.59
C LEU A 81 -11.86 6.77 -11.21
N GLU A 82 -10.73 7.47 -11.05
CA GLU A 82 -10.68 8.90 -10.68
C GLU A 82 -11.24 9.84 -11.75
N ARG A 83 -11.49 9.37 -12.98
CA ARG A 83 -12.22 10.16 -14.00
C ARG A 83 -13.62 10.54 -13.54
N ASP A 84 -14.23 9.74 -12.69
CA ASP A 84 -15.50 10.06 -12.05
C ASP A 84 -15.24 10.56 -10.62
N PRO A 85 -15.59 11.82 -10.30
CA PRO A 85 -15.26 12.45 -9.02
C PRO A 85 -15.92 11.77 -7.80
N ARG A 86 -16.88 10.85 -8.03
CA ARG A 86 -17.50 10.04 -6.97
C ARG A 86 -16.54 8.99 -6.41
N TYR A 87 -15.51 8.60 -7.16
CA TYR A 87 -14.52 7.64 -6.68
C TYR A 87 -13.37 8.35 -5.98
N LYS A 88 -13.06 7.89 -4.77
CA LYS A 88 -11.84 8.23 -4.04
C LYS A 88 -11.02 6.96 -3.94
N VAL A 89 -9.86 6.96 -4.61
CA VAL A 89 -9.04 5.75 -4.77
C VAL A 89 -7.77 5.90 -3.96
N VAL A 90 -7.41 4.84 -3.25
CA VAL A 90 -6.15 4.72 -2.51
C VAL A 90 -5.38 3.53 -3.07
N LEU A 91 -4.08 3.74 -3.31
CA LEU A 91 -3.18 2.67 -3.75
C LEU A 91 -2.14 2.44 -2.65
N CYS A 92 -2.31 1.34 -1.92
CA CYS A 92 -1.42 0.95 -0.83
C CYS A 92 -0.34 -0.03 -1.35
N ASP A 93 0.93 0.31 -1.18
CA ASP A 93 2.04 -0.61 -1.44
C ASP A 93 2.41 -1.35 -0.16
N MET A 94 2.07 -2.63 -0.09
CA MET A 94 2.30 -3.44 1.11
C MET A 94 3.76 -3.81 1.31
N GLU A 95 4.62 -3.65 0.29
CA GLU A 95 6.07 -3.83 0.42
C GLU A 95 6.68 -2.83 1.42
N ASP A 96 5.99 -1.72 1.68
CA ASP A 96 6.40 -0.71 2.67
C ASP A 96 6.08 -1.09 4.12
N PHE A 97 5.20 -2.07 4.33
CA PHE A 97 4.67 -2.40 5.66
C PHE A 97 4.99 -3.84 6.08
N LEU A 98 5.15 -4.75 5.13
CA LEU A 98 5.32 -6.18 5.40
C LEU A 98 6.67 -6.70 4.90
N PRO A 99 7.25 -7.71 5.58
CA PRO A 99 8.39 -8.44 5.05
C PRO A 99 7.98 -9.23 3.80
N MET A 100 8.75 -9.13 2.72
CA MET A 100 8.48 -9.84 1.45
C MET A 100 9.05 -11.27 1.40
N THR A 101 9.82 -11.66 2.42
CA THR A 101 10.52 -12.95 2.49
C THR A 101 9.80 -13.99 3.33
N ASP A 102 8.95 -13.54 4.25
CA ASP A 102 8.33 -14.40 5.25
C ASP A 102 6.86 -14.65 4.92
N ALA A 103 6.29 -15.74 5.45
CA ALA A 103 4.85 -15.94 5.39
C ALA A 103 4.13 -14.80 6.14
N VAL A 104 3.19 -14.15 5.45
CA VAL A 104 2.40 -13.07 6.02
C VAL A 104 1.39 -13.63 7.03
N ASP A 105 1.42 -13.11 8.25
CA ASP A 105 0.44 -13.40 9.29
C ASP A 105 -0.77 -12.45 9.16
N GLU A 106 -1.96 -12.93 9.54
CA GLU A 106 -3.19 -12.15 9.47
C GLU A 106 -3.10 -10.84 10.26
N VAL A 107 -2.52 -10.86 11.46
CA VAL A 107 -2.41 -9.66 12.30
C VAL A 107 -1.47 -8.64 11.66
N ASP A 108 -0.35 -9.09 11.12
CA ASP A 108 0.60 -8.20 10.44
C ASP A 108 -0.06 -7.58 9.21
N PHE A 109 -0.76 -8.39 8.42
CA PHE A 109 -1.48 -7.94 7.24
C PHE A 109 -2.52 -6.87 7.58
N LEU A 110 -3.35 -7.11 8.60
CA LEU A 110 -4.37 -6.15 9.02
C LEU A 110 -3.76 -4.84 9.53
N LEU A 111 -2.67 -4.93 10.32
CA LEU A 111 -1.96 -3.76 10.83
C LEU A 111 -1.30 -2.97 9.69
N GLY A 112 -0.66 -3.67 8.75
CA GLY A 112 -0.07 -3.07 7.55
C GLY A 112 -1.13 -2.43 6.65
N ALA A 113 -2.27 -3.10 6.44
CA ALA A 113 -3.37 -2.59 5.62
C ALA A 113 -3.98 -1.32 6.23
N ALA A 114 -4.27 -1.34 7.52
CA ALA A 114 -4.82 -0.20 8.24
C ALA A 114 -3.84 0.98 8.26
N GLY A 115 -2.54 0.72 8.49
CA GLY A 115 -1.49 1.72 8.42
C GLY A 115 -1.34 2.33 7.02
N ALA A 116 -1.29 1.50 5.98
CA ALA A 116 -1.19 1.94 4.59
C ALA A 116 -2.40 2.76 4.14
N LEU A 117 -3.60 2.32 4.55
CA LEU A 117 -4.84 3.06 4.30
C LEU A 117 -4.82 4.42 5.00
N ALA A 118 -4.45 4.46 6.29
CA ALA A 118 -4.38 5.71 7.04
C ALA A 118 -3.37 6.69 6.45
N GLU A 119 -2.17 6.22 6.07
CA GLU A 119 -1.15 7.03 5.40
C GLU A 119 -1.66 7.57 4.06
N SER A 120 -2.37 6.74 3.28
CA SER A 120 -2.93 7.16 1.99
C SER A 120 -4.04 8.19 2.14
N LEU A 121 -4.94 8.02 3.12
CA LEU A 121 -6.06 8.94 3.39
C LEU A 121 -5.62 10.31 3.87
N ALA A 122 -4.40 10.44 4.42
CA ALA A 122 -3.82 11.70 4.86
C ALA A 122 -3.47 12.67 3.71
N ALA A 123 -3.61 12.24 2.45
CA ALA A 123 -3.47 13.11 1.28
C ALA A 123 -4.46 14.29 1.36
N PRO A 124 -4.04 15.53 1.03
CA PRO A 124 -4.89 16.73 1.09
C PRO A 124 -6.20 16.62 0.30
N GLU A 125 -6.19 15.88 -0.80
CA GLU A 125 -7.32 15.69 -1.71
C GLU A 125 -8.34 14.65 -1.19
N LEU A 126 -8.00 13.97 -0.09
CA LEU A 126 -8.82 12.98 0.61
C LEU A 126 -9.29 13.54 1.96
N LEU A 127 -8.76 13.05 3.09
CA LEU A 127 -9.13 13.53 4.41
C LEU A 127 -8.16 14.59 4.95
N GLY A 128 -6.98 14.72 4.36
CA GLY A 128 -5.91 15.58 4.85
C GLY A 128 -5.30 15.08 6.17
N LYS A 129 -4.29 15.81 6.67
CA LYS A 129 -3.62 15.48 7.92
C LYS A 129 -4.35 16.13 9.10
N ASP A 130 -5.05 15.32 9.89
CA ASP A 130 -5.44 15.70 11.25
C ASP A 130 -4.48 15.05 12.27
N PRO A 131 -3.66 15.84 13.01
CA PRO A 131 -2.74 15.33 14.02
C PRO A 131 -3.40 14.49 15.14
N SER A 132 -4.70 14.67 15.40
CA SER A 132 -5.45 13.87 16.38
C SER A 132 -5.91 12.51 15.84
N THR A 133 -5.73 12.28 14.54
CA THR A 133 -6.15 11.06 13.82
C THR A 133 -5.00 10.16 13.36
N ASP A 134 -3.74 10.46 13.72
CA ASP A 134 -2.59 9.63 13.33
C ASP A 134 -2.76 8.19 13.86
N TYR A 135 -3.00 7.26 12.93
CA TYR A 135 -3.30 5.86 13.21
C TYR A 135 -2.22 5.22 14.07
N TRP A 136 -0.95 5.48 13.74
CA TRP A 136 0.18 4.90 14.47
C TRP A 136 0.31 5.44 15.88
N SER A 137 0.06 6.74 16.08
CA SER A 137 -0.01 7.32 17.42
C SER A 137 -1.15 6.73 18.25
N ARG A 138 -2.34 6.51 17.66
CA ARG A 138 -3.47 5.83 18.32
C ARG A 138 -3.14 4.38 18.68
N PHE A 139 -2.54 3.64 17.74
CA PHE A 139 -2.11 2.27 17.96
C PHE A 139 -1.09 2.16 19.09
N VAL A 140 -0.10 3.04 19.13
CA VAL A 140 0.88 3.07 20.22
C VAL A 140 0.26 3.53 21.54
N GLY A 141 -0.66 4.49 21.51
CA GLY A 141 -1.43 4.91 22.68
C GLY A 141 -2.24 3.74 23.28
N TRP A 142 -2.90 2.97 22.43
CA TRP A 142 -3.60 1.74 22.80
C TRP A 142 -2.65 0.71 23.43
N LEU A 143 -1.50 0.44 22.82
CA LEU A 143 -0.49 -0.48 23.37
C LEU A 143 -0.02 -0.04 24.77
N LYS A 144 0.26 1.26 24.97
CA LYS A 144 0.62 1.82 26.28
C LYS A 144 -0.50 1.64 27.32
N GLY A 145 -1.75 1.84 26.91
CA GLY A 145 -2.94 1.67 27.76
C GLY A 145 -3.11 0.25 28.30
N GLN A 146 -2.64 -0.77 27.55
CA GLN A 146 -2.64 -2.17 27.98
C GLN A 146 -1.47 -2.54 28.91
N ARG A 147 -0.77 -1.55 29.49
CA ARG A 147 0.43 -1.71 30.34
C ARG A 147 1.58 -2.43 29.63
N ILE A 148 1.67 -2.31 28.31
CA ILE A 148 2.85 -2.76 27.58
C ILE A 148 3.90 -1.66 27.71
N GLU A 149 5.03 -1.97 28.34
CA GLU A 149 6.14 -1.02 28.35
C GLU A 149 6.63 -0.82 26.91
N VAL A 150 6.74 0.44 26.51
CA VAL A 150 7.21 0.86 25.17
C VAL A 150 8.60 0.25 24.87
N LYS A 151 9.42 0.08 25.93
CA LYS A 151 10.70 -0.64 25.89
C LYS A 151 10.59 -2.10 25.47
N GLU A 152 9.55 -2.83 25.92
CA GLU A 152 9.31 -4.21 25.50
C GLU A 152 8.94 -4.29 24.01
N LEU A 153 8.43 -3.21 23.43
CA LEU A 153 8.11 -3.10 22.01
C LEU A 153 9.28 -2.63 21.15
N GLY A 154 10.49 -2.45 21.71
CA GLY A 154 11.63 -1.92 20.97
C GLY A 154 11.43 -0.46 20.51
N LEU A 155 10.44 0.22 21.07
CA LEU A 155 10.19 1.63 20.86
C LEU A 155 10.89 2.39 22.00
N ASP A 156 11.69 3.39 21.68
CA ASP A 156 12.41 4.13 22.71
C ASP A 156 11.39 4.84 23.63
N ALA A 157 11.47 4.64 24.94
CA ALA A 157 10.49 5.20 25.89
C ALA A 157 10.48 6.74 25.89
N LYS A 158 11.50 7.36 25.29
CA LYS A 158 11.65 8.80 25.09
C LYS A 158 10.95 9.33 23.83
N VAL A 159 10.42 8.48 22.95
CA VAL A 159 9.70 8.95 21.75
C VAL A 159 8.37 9.57 22.19
N PRO A 160 8.19 10.90 22.03
CA PRO A 160 6.90 11.53 22.28
C PRO A 160 5.86 10.94 21.33
N VAL A 161 4.61 10.76 21.77
CA VAL A 161 3.52 10.43 20.85
C VAL A 161 3.40 11.58 19.86
N GLY A 162 3.72 11.32 18.59
CA GLY A 162 3.91 12.34 17.58
C GLY A 162 4.54 11.78 16.30
N PRO A 163 4.91 12.65 15.33
CA PRO A 163 5.24 12.26 13.96
C PRO A 163 6.39 11.24 13.82
N GLY A 164 7.29 11.15 14.79
CA GLY A 164 8.40 10.18 14.78
C GLY A 164 8.00 8.74 15.17
N VAL A 165 6.82 8.55 15.77
CA VAL A 165 6.33 7.23 16.19
C VAL A 165 5.94 6.37 14.99
N SER A 166 5.25 6.96 14.00
CA SER A 166 4.79 6.26 12.80
C SER A 166 5.94 5.58 12.05
N PHE A 167 7.05 6.30 11.87
CA PHE A 167 8.25 5.78 11.22
C PHE A 167 8.83 4.56 11.96
N ASN A 168 8.96 4.64 13.29
CA ASN A 168 9.52 3.55 14.09
C ASN A 168 8.63 2.30 14.09
N VAL A 169 7.31 2.47 14.20
CA VAL A 169 6.37 1.32 14.18
C VAL A 169 6.37 0.66 12.81
N LYS A 170 6.32 1.45 11.72
CA LYS A 170 6.38 0.93 10.35
C LYS A 170 7.68 0.18 10.09
N ALA A 171 8.82 0.74 10.52
CA ALA A 171 10.12 0.10 10.41
C ALA A 171 10.15 -1.25 11.17
N ASN A 172 9.72 -1.26 12.44
CA ASN A 172 9.68 -2.47 13.25
C ASN A 172 8.72 -3.52 12.69
N LEU A 173 7.55 -3.12 12.17
CA LEU A 173 6.61 -4.03 11.52
C LEU A 173 7.24 -4.70 10.29
N LYS A 174 8.02 -3.94 9.50
CA LYS A 174 8.70 -4.44 8.30
C LYS A 174 9.90 -5.33 8.64
N SER A 175 10.78 -4.92 9.56
CA SER A 175 12.09 -5.56 9.75
C SER A 175 12.28 -6.38 11.03
N ASP A 176 11.44 -6.23 12.06
CA ASP A 176 11.62 -6.90 13.36
C ASP A 176 10.58 -8.03 13.55
N ALA A 177 11.02 -9.28 13.39
CA ALA A 177 10.19 -10.46 13.57
C ALA A 177 9.73 -10.66 15.03
N GLU A 178 10.57 -10.30 16.00
CA GLU A 178 10.24 -10.41 17.42
C GLU A 178 9.20 -9.35 17.81
N PHE A 179 9.30 -8.13 17.26
CA PHE A 179 8.25 -7.12 17.39
C PHE A 179 6.91 -7.63 16.88
N ARG A 180 6.86 -8.19 15.66
CA ARG A 180 5.64 -8.79 15.11
C ARG A 180 5.07 -9.86 16.02
N LYS A 181 5.91 -10.79 16.50
CA LYS A 181 5.49 -11.84 17.42
C LYS A 181 4.85 -11.28 18.69
N ARG A 182 5.45 -10.27 19.32
CA ARG A 182 4.90 -9.60 20.51
C ARG A 182 3.55 -8.95 20.22
N VAL A 183 3.43 -8.22 19.10
CA VAL A 183 2.15 -7.60 18.69
C VAL A 183 1.07 -8.68 18.48
N ARG A 184 1.39 -9.77 17.79
CA ARG A 184 0.47 -10.89 17.54
C ARG A 184 -0.02 -11.54 18.83
N GLU A 185 0.87 -11.87 19.75
CA GLU A 185 0.53 -12.49 21.03
C GLU A 185 -0.46 -11.60 21.82
N ARG A 186 -0.24 -10.29 21.81
CA ARG A 186 -1.11 -9.33 22.50
C ARG A 186 -2.45 -9.14 21.79
N MET A 187 -2.46 -9.03 20.47
CA MET A 187 -3.70 -8.94 19.70
C MET A 187 -4.60 -10.18 19.92
N LYS A 188 -4.01 -11.38 20.03
CA LYS A 188 -4.74 -12.61 20.35
C LYS A 188 -5.38 -12.57 21.75
N LEU A 189 -4.70 -12.01 22.74
CA LEU A 189 -5.21 -11.87 24.11
C LEU A 189 -6.33 -10.82 24.24
N HIS A 190 -6.39 -9.86 23.31
CA HIS A 190 -7.30 -8.71 23.38
C HIS A 190 -8.35 -8.65 22.26
N GLN A 191 -8.60 -9.75 21.53
CA GLN A 191 -9.61 -9.79 20.45
C GLN A 191 -11.00 -9.29 20.90
N GLY A 192 -11.37 -9.53 22.17
CA GLY A 192 -12.63 -9.05 22.74
C GLY A 192 -12.65 -7.55 23.06
N ALA A 193 -11.53 -6.98 23.51
CA ALA A 193 -11.42 -5.55 23.83
C ALA A 193 -11.29 -4.67 22.58
N PHE A 194 -10.54 -5.14 21.57
CA PHE A 194 -10.40 -4.45 20.29
C PHE A 194 -11.74 -4.31 19.55
N ARG A 195 -12.60 -5.33 19.61
CA ARG A 195 -13.97 -5.26 19.06
C ARG A 195 -14.85 -4.19 19.72
N ALA A 196 -14.60 -3.86 20.98
CA ALA A 196 -15.40 -2.88 21.72
C ALA A 196 -14.97 -1.41 21.46
N GLU A 197 -13.75 -1.18 20.94
CA GLU A 197 -13.23 0.16 20.63
C GLU A 197 -13.38 0.57 19.15
N VAL A 198 -13.72 -0.38 18.26
CA VAL A 198 -13.91 -0.14 16.82
C VAL A 198 -15.38 0.16 16.45
N HIS A 199 -16.30 0.00 17.41
CA HIS A 199 -17.69 0.47 17.34
C HIS A 199 -17.84 1.84 18.02
#